data_AF-A0A8T0CKD6-F1
#
_entry.id   AF-A0A8T0CKD6-F1
#
_cell.length_a   1.000
_cell.length_b   1.000
_cell.length_c   1.000
_cell.angle_alpha   90.00
_cell.angle_beta   90.00
_cell.angle_gamma   90.00
#
_symmetry.space_group_name_H-M   'P 1'
#
loop_
_entity.id
_entity.type
_entity.pdbx_description
1 polymer ?
#
loop_
_entity_poly.entity_id
_entity_poly.type
_entity_poly.pdbx_seq_one_letter_code
_entity_poly.pdbx_strand_id
1 'polypeptide(L)'
;MSSNGFDSASPLEPIAIDASLTLVPRVRLTLAVHPANSSHTKPVDDWQLKKALLDFLKGSLAPPLSVPDGDLEIRRVRDVRKRRRDEPVAHGSLVIRDLGFLKSSKGSYAAAEEEEGGVRVLEEKYADWKRYLVEKMNGMDLVLGGVKFVLGVEMPVSDSFEGMRKEWEEFYAFGNRGHSRGGRQEPDTIVLRGLPSRWFAEPRVSSKPSMLVTHTIFSTFGSIR
;
A
#
# COMPACT_ATOMS: atom_id res chain seq x y z
N MET A 1 4.68 -29.22 1.98
CA MET A 1 5.08 -28.15 2.91
C MET A 1 3.80 -27.44 3.32
N SER A 2 3.55 -27.27 4.62
CA SER A 2 2.24 -26.87 5.15
C SER A 2 1.92 -25.43 4.74
N SER A 3 0.87 -25.24 3.95
CA SER A 3 0.34 -23.93 3.50
C SER A 3 -0.47 -23.20 4.58
N ASN A 4 -0.72 -23.84 5.73
CA ASN A 4 -1.62 -23.35 6.77
C ASN A 4 -1.10 -22.11 7.55
N GLY A 5 0.11 -21.62 7.26
CA GLY A 5 0.70 -20.50 7.98
C GLY A 5 0.28 -19.10 7.48
N PHE A 6 -0.21 -18.97 6.24
CA PHE A 6 -0.53 -17.67 5.66
C PHE A 6 -1.98 -17.22 5.93
N ASP A 7 -2.93 -18.14 6.00
CA ASP A 7 -4.36 -17.81 6.20
C ASP A 7 -4.68 -17.32 7.63
N SER A 8 -3.80 -17.61 8.60
CA SER A 8 -3.89 -17.14 9.99
C SER A 8 -2.81 -16.11 10.35
N ALA A 9 -2.09 -15.59 9.36
CA ALA A 9 -0.96 -14.71 9.61
C ALA A 9 -1.41 -13.34 10.17
N SER A 10 -0.73 -12.88 11.21
CA SER A 10 -1.00 -11.56 11.80
C SER A 10 -0.69 -10.44 10.79
N PRO A 11 -1.55 -9.41 10.66
CA PRO A 11 -1.31 -8.26 9.78
C PRO A 11 -0.12 -7.39 10.22
N LEU A 12 0.51 -7.72 11.36
CA LEU A 12 1.60 -6.96 11.97
C LEU A 12 2.93 -7.71 11.99
N GLU A 13 2.94 -9.01 11.64
CA GLU A 13 4.13 -9.85 11.78
C GLU A 13 4.79 -10.16 10.44
N PRO A 14 6.14 -10.07 10.37
CA PRO A 14 6.86 -10.52 9.19
C PRO A 14 6.70 -12.03 9.01
N ILE A 15 6.42 -12.46 7.78
CA ILE A 15 6.27 -13.87 7.42
C ILE A 15 7.51 -14.32 6.66
N ALA A 16 8.26 -15.26 7.22
CA ALA A 16 9.41 -15.84 6.54
C ALA A 16 8.94 -16.73 5.37
N ILE A 17 9.43 -16.46 4.16
CA ILE A 17 9.21 -17.31 2.98
C ILE A 17 10.30 -18.39 2.93
N ASP A 18 11.56 -17.98 3.16
CA ASP A 18 12.75 -18.84 3.16
C ASP A 18 13.83 -18.21 4.07
N ALA A 19 14.97 -18.88 4.25
CA ALA A 19 16.07 -18.47 5.12
C ALA A 19 16.64 -17.06 4.82
N SER A 20 16.35 -16.49 3.65
CA SER A 20 16.84 -15.16 3.22
C SER A 20 15.72 -14.18 2.81
N LEU A 21 14.46 -14.59 2.83
CA LEU A 21 13.34 -13.81 2.31
C LEU A 21 12.20 -13.74 3.32
N THR A 22 11.77 -12.51 3.63
CA THR A 22 10.70 -12.24 4.58
C THR A 22 9.72 -11.25 3.98
N LEU A 23 8.43 -11.58 4.01
CA LEU A 23 7.35 -10.63 3.75
C LEU A 23 7.19 -9.74 4.98
N VAL A 24 7.33 -8.43 4.79
CA VAL A 24 7.15 -7.46 5.86
C VAL A 24 5.82 -6.73 5.63
N PRO A 25 4.90 -6.72 6.61
CA PRO A 25 3.68 -5.93 6.53
C PRO A 25 3.99 -4.46 6.29
N ARG A 26 3.18 -3.82 5.44
CA ARG A 26 3.34 -2.41 5.13
C ARG A 26 1.99 -1.76 4.87
N VAL A 27 1.93 -0.46 5.13
CA VAL A 27 0.83 0.42 4.75
C VAL A 27 1.36 1.43 3.77
N ARG A 28 0.74 1.56 2.61
CA ARG A 28 1.06 2.60 1.63
C ARG A 28 -0.02 3.66 1.61
N LEU A 29 0.42 4.92 1.58
CA LEU A 29 -0.45 6.05 1.26
C LEU A 29 0.04 6.68 -0.05
N THR A 30 -0.91 7.07 -0.88
CA THR A 30 -0.67 7.94 -2.04
C THR A 30 -0.93 9.37 -1.62
N LEU A 31 0.03 10.25 -1.91
CA LEU A 31 -0.02 11.65 -1.56
C LEU A 31 -0.20 12.49 -2.84
N ALA A 32 -1.10 13.47 -2.78
CA ALA A 32 -1.32 14.44 -3.84
C ALA A 32 -1.28 15.84 -3.22
N VAL A 33 -0.40 16.72 -3.70
CA VAL A 33 -0.28 18.07 -3.14
C VAL A 33 -0.97 19.04 -4.07
N HIS A 34 -1.99 19.73 -3.59
CA HIS A 34 -2.73 20.73 -4.35
C HIS A 34 -2.37 22.14 -3.87
N PRO A 35 -2.24 23.13 -4.76
CA PRO A 35 -2.07 24.50 -4.33
C PRO A 35 -3.40 25.02 -3.77
N ALA A 36 -3.39 25.65 -2.58
CA ALA A 36 -4.61 26.27 -2.03
C ALA A 36 -5.12 27.39 -2.95
N ASN A 37 -4.19 28.07 -3.64
CA ASN A 37 -4.50 29.04 -4.68
C ASN A 37 -4.20 28.47 -6.07
N SER A 38 -5.25 28.28 -6.85
CA SER A 38 -5.18 27.69 -8.20
C SER A 38 -4.31 28.42 -9.23
N SER A 39 -3.90 29.68 -8.98
CA SER A 39 -2.99 30.46 -9.82
C SER A 39 -1.51 30.20 -9.52
N HIS A 40 -1.20 29.33 -8.57
CA HIS A 40 0.18 29.05 -8.17
C HIS A 40 0.94 28.25 -9.25
N THR A 41 2.01 28.84 -9.77
CA THR A 41 2.84 28.27 -10.84
C THR A 41 4.24 27.89 -10.39
N LYS A 42 4.61 28.14 -9.12
CA LYS A 42 5.94 27.76 -8.61
C LYS A 42 5.95 26.27 -8.25
N PRO A 43 7.07 25.57 -8.49
CA PRO A 43 7.25 24.21 -8.02
C PRO A 43 7.27 24.18 -6.48
N VAL A 44 6.75 23.09 -5.91
CA VAL A 44 6.88 22.80 -4.47
C VAL A 44 8.34 22.45 -4.17
N ASP A 45 8.83 22.81 -2.98
CA ASP A 45 10.13 22.33 -2.50
C ASP A 45 9.99 20.93 -1.86
N ASP A 46 10.55 19.90 -2.51
CA ASP A 46 10.49 18.51 -2.02
C ASP A 46 11.12 18.37 -0.65
N TRP A 47 12.23 19.07 -0.37
CA TRP A 47 12.93 18.90 0.89
C TRP A 47 12.09 19.44 2.04
N GLN A 48 11.54 20.65 1.86
CA GLN A 48 10.65 21.24 2.86
C GLN A 48 9.37 20.42 3.03
N LEU A 49 8.79 19.91 1.93
CA LEU A 49 7.62 19.06 1.99
C LEU A 49 7.91 17.73 2.72
N LYS A 50 9.00 17.04 2.35
CA LYS A 50 9.41 15.80 3.02
C LYS A 50 9.62 16.02 4.51
N LYS A 51 10.35 17.08 4.87
CA LYS A 51 10.61 17.42 6.27
C LYS A 51 9.31 17.71 7.03
N ALA A 52 8.42 18.53 6.47
CA ALA A 52 7.13 18.86 7.10
C ALA A 52 6.27 17.62 7.35
N LEU A 53 6.23 16.68 6.39
CA LEU A 53 5.49 15.43 6.54
C LEU A 53 6.13 14.52 7.60
N LEU A 54 7.46 14.35 7.60
CA LEU A 54 8.15 13.54 8.59
C LEU A 54 8.02 14.11 10.01
N ASP A 55 8.10 15.44 10.14
CA ASP A 55 7.91 16.12 11.42
C ASP A 55 6.48 15.94 11.94
N PHE A 56 5.47 16.02 11.06
CA PHE A 56 4.07 15.73 11.40
C PHE A 56 3.88 14.29 11.88
N LEU A 57 4.42 13.30 11.15
CA LEU A 57 4.31 11.89 11.51
C LEU A 57 4.92 11.60 12.89
N LYS A 58 6.03 12.26 13.23
CA LYS A 58 6.71 12.11 14.52
C LYS A 58 6.04 12.86 15.67
N GLY A 59 5.42 14.01 15.42
CA GLY A 59 4.97 14.92 16.48
C GLY A 59 3.46 15.03 16.66
N SER A 60 2.66 14.76 15.63
CA SER A 60 1.23 15.07 15.62
C SER A 60 0.31 13.85 15.63
N LEU A 61 0.86 12.65 15.41
CA LEU A 61 0.13 11.39 15.50
C LEU A 61 0.26 10.79 16.89
N ALA A 62 -0.81 10.11 17.33
CA ALA A 62 -0.82 9.31 18.54
C ALA A 62 -1.16 7.85 18.16
N PRO A 63 -0.19 6.92 18.15
CA PRO A 63 1.22 7.07 18.52
C PRO A 63 2.08 7.74 17.43
N PRO A 64 3.25 8.29 17.80
CA PRO A 64 4.18 8.91 16.86
C PRO A 64 4.79 7.86 15.93
N LEU A 65 4.94 8.20 14.64
CA LEU A 65 5.46 7.31 13.62
C LEU A 65 6.85 7.77 13.19
N SER A 66 7.83 6.87 13.28
CA SER A 66 9.16 7.08 12.72
C SER A 66 9.25 6.42 11.35
N VAL A 67 9.28 7.22 10.29
CA VAL A 67 9.42 6.73 8.92
C VAL A 67 10.81 7.08 8.38
N PRO A 68 11.56 6.12 7.82
CA PRO A 68 12.82 6.40 7.14
C PRO A 68 12.63 7.29 5.91
N ASP A 69 13.60 8.17 5.62
CA ASP A 69 13.52 9.11 4.49
C ASP A 69 13.30 8.43 3.12
N GLY A 70 13.80 7.21 2.96
CA GLY A 70 13.64 6.41 1.74
C GLY A 70 12.23 5.85 1.52
N ASP A 71 11.43 5.74 2.58
CA ASP A 71 10.05 5.27 2.51
C ASP A 71 9.05 6.40 2.21
N LEU A 72 9.53 7.66 2.13
CA LEU A 72 8.78 8.82 1.63
C LEU A 72 9.35 9.30 0.28
N GLU A 73 8.66 8.94 -0.79
CA GLU A 73 8.95 9.43 -2.13
C GLU A 73 8.07 10.63 -2.48
N ILE A 74 8.67 11.67 -3.06
CA ILE A 74 7.97 12.85 -3.57
C ILE A 74 8.48 13.13 -4.99
N ARG A 75 7.56 13.36 -5.91
CA ARG A 75 7.79 13.65 -7.32
C ARG A 75 7.02 14.89 -7.71
N ARG A 76 7.75 15.97 -8.01
CA ARG A 76 7.17 17.21 -8.53
C ARG A 76 6.64 17.00 -9.95
N VAL A 77 5.56 17.68 -10.28
CA VAL A 77 5.13 17.81 -11.67
C VAL A 77 6.10 18.77 -12.38
N ARG A 78 6.73 18.28 -13.46
CA ARG A 78 7.75 19.05 -14.21
C ARG A 78 7.19 20.33 -14.82
N ASP A 79 6.00 20.26 -15.41
CA ASP A 79 5.35 21.37 -16.11
C ASP A 79 4.09 21.85 -15.35
N VAL A 80 4.28 22.65 -14.31
CA VAL A 80 3.16 23.22 -13.51
C VAL A 80 2.23 24.11 -14.37
N ARG A 81 2.71 24.64 -15.49
CA ARG A 81 1.94 25.51 -16.41
C ARG A 81 1.01 24.76 -17.36
N LYS A 82 1.28 23.47 -17.64
CA LYS A 82 0.41 22.62 -18.50
C LYS A 82 -0.66 21.88 -17.69
N ARG A 83 -0.60 22.05 -16.37
CA ARG A 83 -1.50 21.45 -15.39
C ARG A 83 -2.92 22.00 -15.55
N ARG A 84 -3.93 21.15 -15.41
CA ARG A 84 -5.32 21.61 -15.20
C ARG A 84 -5.45 22.30 -13.84
N ARG A 85 -6.43 23.19 -13.68
CA ARG A 85 -6.57 24.00 -12.46
C ARG A 85 -6.58 23.18 -11.15
N ASP A 86 -7.12 21.96 -11.22
CA ASP A 86 -7.38 21.09 -10.06
C ASP A 86 -6.38 19.94 -9.89
N GLU A 87 -5.48 19.72 -10.86
CA GLU A 87 -4.48 18.64 -10.78
C GLU A 87 -3.46 18.90 -9.65
N PRO A 88 -2.80 17.90 -9.06
CA PRO A 88 -1.78 18.15 -8.06
C PRO A 88 -0.50 18.76 -8.66
N VAL A 89 0.27 19.47 -7.84
CA VAL A 89 1.60 20.05 -8.19
C VAL A 89 2.76 19.11 -7.82
N ALA A 90 2.50 18.17 -6.93
CA ALA A 90 3.42 17.08 -6.60
C ALA A 90 2.62 15.83 -6.23
N HIS A 91 3.20 14.67 -6.54
CA HIS A 91 2.72 13.37 -6.09
C HIS A 91 3.72 12.77 -5.13
N GLY A 92 3.26 11.94 -4.20
CA GLY A 92 4.13 11.21 -3.32
C GLY A 92 3.60 9.83 -2.97
N SER A 93 4.47 9.04 -2.37
CA SER A 93 4.14 7.75 -1.79
C SER A 93 4.80 7.68 -0.42
N LEU A 94 4.02 7.35 0.60
CA LEU A 94 4.50 7.08 1.95
C LEU A 94 4.32 5.61 2.25
N VAL A 95 5.37 4.95 2.74
CA VAL A 95 5.33 3.56 3.18
C VAL A 95 5.62 3.49 4.67
N ILE A 96 4.74 2.85 5.43
CA ILE A 96 4.91 2.64 6.88
C ILE A 96 5.07 1.15 7.11
N ARG A 97 6.20 0.76 7.71
CA ARG A 97 6.55 -0.65 7.99
C ARG A 97 6.55 -0.97 9.49
N ASP A 98 6.86 0.02 10.32
CA ASP A 98 6.77 -0.15 11.77
C ASP A 98 5.31 -0.07 12.21
N LEU A 99 4.71 -1.23 12.45
CA LEU A 99 3.34 -1.39 12.92
C LEU A 99 3.30 -2.01 14.33
N GLY A 100 4.45 -2.12 15.01
CA GLY A 100 4.57 -2.81 16.29
C GLY A 100 3.74 -2.17 17.41
N PHE A 101 3.50 -0.86 17.33
CA PHE A 101 2.69 -0.12 18.30
C PHE A 101 1.23 -0.56 18.35
N LEU A 102 0.70 -1.19 17.29
CA LEU A 102 -0.67 -1.69 17.27
C LEU A 102 -0.87 -2.89 18.20
N LYS A 103 0.20 -3.62 18.51
CA LYS A 103 0.18 -4.74 19.47
C LYS A 103 0.00 -4.27 20.92
N SER A 104 0.46 -3.05 21.24
CA SER A 104 0.60 -2.56 22.62
C SER A 104 -0.51 -1.62 23.09
N SER A 105 -1.61 -1.45 22.34
CA SER A 105 -2.77 -0.66 22.81
C SER A 105 -3.51 -1.38 23.93
N LYS A 106 -2.86 -1.42 25.11
CA LYS A 106 -3.39 -1.92 26.37
C LYS A 106 -4.32 -0.86 26.97
N GLY A 107 -5.61 -1.08 26.80
CA GLY A 107 -6.67 -0.61 27.69
C GLY A 107 -7.63 -1.77 27.90
N SER A 108 -7.72 -2.25 29.14
CA SER A 108 -8.69 -3.21 29.75
C SER A 108 -9.65 -3.93 28.78
N TYR A 109 -9.69 -5.25 28.66
CA TYR A 109 -9.90 -6.24 29.72
C TYR A 109 -9.16 -7.55 29.40
N ALA A 110 -8.99 -8.35 30.45
CA ALA A 110 -8.27 -9.60 30.49
C ALA A 110 -8.75 -10.67 29.47
N ALA A 111 -7.80 -11.53 29.11
CA ALA A 111 -7.96 -12.96 28.81
C ALA A 111 -9.11 -13.37 27.87
N ALA A 112 -8.73 -13.64 26.62
CA ALA A 112 -9.30 -14.72 25.80
C ALA A 112 -8.16 -15.06 24.81
N GLU A 113 -7.40 -16.14 24.98
CA GLU A 113 -7.82 -17.51 24.70
C GLU A 113 -8.76 -17.57 23.49
N GLU A 114 -8.15 -17.37 22.32
CA GLU A 114 -8.29 -18.16 21.08
C GLU A 114 -7.49 -17.39 20.01
N GLU A 115 -6.48 -18.03 19.42
CA GLU A 115 -5.61 -17.41 18.40
C GLU A 115 -6.41 -16.74 17.26
N GLU A 116 -7.61 -17.25 16.94
CA GLU A 116 -8.48 -16.72 15.89
C GLU A 116 -9.22 -15.43 16.31
N GLY A 117 -9.68 -15.34 17.56
CA GLY A 117 -10.36 -14.16 18.08
C GLY A 117 -9.42 -12.96 18.24
N GLY A 118 -8.15 -13.22 18.60
CA GLY A 118 -7.12 -12.20 18.69
C GLY A 118 -6.74 -11.58 17.34
N VAL A 119 -6.69 -12.39 16.27
CA VAL A 119 -6.35 -11.91 14.92
C VAL A 119 -7.44 -10.98 14.39
N ARG A 120 -8.72 -11.34 14.51
CA ARG A 120 -9.83 -10.49 14.06
C ARG A 120 -9.87 -9.13 14.77
N VAL A 121 -9.65 -9.12 16.09
CA VAL A 121 -9.56 -7.87 16.86
C VAL A 121 -8.37 -7.02 16.41
N LEU A 122 -7.24 -7.63 16.06
CA LEU A 122 -6.08 -6.91 15.50
C LEU A 122 -6.36 -6.37 14.10
N GLU A 123 -7.09 -7.09 13.26
CA GLU A 123 -7.50 -6.64 11.92
C GLU A 123 -8.43 -5.43 12.01
N GLU A 124 -9.40 -5.42 12.93
CA GLU A 124 -10.28 -4.28 13.17
C GLU A 124 -9.48 -3.06 13.65
N LYS A 125 -8.61 -3.24 14.65
CA LYS A 125 -7.71 -2.17 15.13
C LYS A 125 -6.83 -1.63 14.01
N TYR A 126 -6.32 -2.51 13.16
CA TYR A 126 -5.50 -2.14 12.00
C TYR A 126 -6.31 -1.35 10.97
N ALA A 127 -7.55 -1.76 10.68
CA ALA A 127 -8.45 -1.06 9.78
C ALA A 127 -8.82 0.33 10.32
N ASP A 128 -9.15 0.44 11.61
CA ASP A 128 -9.50 1.71 12.25
C ASP A 128 -8.30 2.67 12.31
N TRP A 129 -7.12 2.16 12.63
CA TRP A 129 -5.91 2.98 12.60
C TRP A 129 -5.58 3.48 11.19
N LYS A 130 -5.76 2.66 10.15
CA LYS A 130 -5.60 3.09 8.76
C LYS A 130 -6.56 4.22 8.40
N ARG A 131 -7.83 4.15 8.83
CA ARG A 131 -8.81 5.24 8.63
C ARG A 131 -8.40 6.50 9.38
N TYR A 132 -8.04 6.37 10.66
CA TYR A 132 -7.55 7.49 11.48
C TYR A 132 -6.36 8.20 10.82
N LEU A 133 -5.41 7.45 10.27
CA LEU A 133 -4.24 8.02 9.60
C LEU A 133 -4.63 8.85 8.37
N VAL A 134 -5.51 8.31 7.52
CA VAL A 134 -6.03 9.03 6.35
C VAL A 134 -6.80 10.27 6.77
N GLU A 135 -7.69 10.18 7.76
CA GLU A 135 -8.47 11.30 8.27
C GLU A 135 -7.60 12.43 8.84
N LYS A 136 -6.48 12.09 9.49
CA LYS A 136 -5.57 13.08 10.06
C LYS A 136 -4.69 13.79 9.03
N MET A 137 -4.32 13.10 7.96
CA MET A 137 -3.42 13.65 6.94
C MET A 137 -4.17 14.28 5.76
N ASN A 138 -5.34 13.75 5.42
CA ASN A 138 -6.12 14.24 4.28
C ASN A 138 -6.73 15.60 4.60
N GLY A 139 -6.60 16.54 3.66
CA GLY A 139 -7.02 17.93 3.83
C GLY A 139 -6.09 18.80 4.68
N MET A 140 -4.91 18.29 5.06
CA MET A 140 -3.95 19.05 5.87
C MET A 140 -3.40 20.26 5.10
N ASP A 141 -3.46 21.44 5.72
CA ASP A 141 -2.85 22.66 5.22
C ASP A 141 -1.33 22.66 5.46
N LEU A 142 -0.56 22.78 4.38
CA LEU A 142 0.89 22.84 4.38
C LEU A 142 1.35 24.24 3.98
N VAL A 143 2.09 24.92 4.87
CA VAL A 143 2.70 26.21 4.56
C VAL A 143 4.17 26.00 4.23
N LEU A 144 4.50 26.02 2.93
CA LEU A 144 5.86 25.81 2.44
C LEU A 144 6.35 27.08 1.74
N GLY A 145 7.45 27.67 2.21
CA GLY A 145 8.01 28.91 1.63
C GLY A 145 7.02 30.08 1.58
N GLY A 146 6.06 30.15 2.52
CA GLY A 146 5.03 31.19 2.56
C GLY A 146 3.81 30.94 1.66
N VAL A 147 3.76 29.80 0.96
CA VAL A 147 2.63 29.39 0.12
C VAL A 147 1.85 28.28 0.81
N LYS A 148 0.52 28.36 0.74
CA LYS A 148 -0.40 27.35 1.26
C LYS A 148 -0.68 26.27 0.22
N PHE A 149 -0.54 25.02 0.62
CA PHE A 149 -0.90 23.83 -0.12
C PHE A 149 -1.87 22.99 0.72
N VAL A 150 -2.68 22.17 0.07
CA VAL A 150 -3.57 21.20 0.71
C VAL A 150 -3.08 19.80 0.32
N LEU A 151 -2.91 18.95 1.32
CA LEU A 151 -2.52 17.57 1.13
C LEU A 151 -3.75 16.68 0.90
N GLY A 152 -3.82 16.02 -0.25
CA GLY A 152 -4.70 14.89 -0.50
C GLY A 152 -3.97 13.60 -0.12
N VAL A 153 -4.62 12.76 0.69
CA VAL A 153 -4.09 11.46 1.11
C VAL A 153 -5.13 10.39 0.87
N GLU A 154 -4.71 9.34 0.17
CA GLU A 154 -5.57 8.20 -0.15
C GLU A 154 -4.82 6.89 0.06
N MET A 155 -5.53 5.88 0.55
CA MET A 155 -5.02 4.51 0.51
C MET A 155 -5.25 3.95 -0.90
N PRO A 156 -4.21 3.43 -1.56
CA PRO A 156 -4.40 2.80 -2.85
C PRO A 156 -5.28 1.55 -2.68
N VAL A 157 -6.15 1.31 -3.66
CA VAL A 157 -7.06 0.16 -3.64
C VAL A 157 -6.30 -1.17 -3.54
N SER A 158 -5.07 -1.23 -4.06
CA SER A 158 -4.16 -2.38 -3.94
C SER A 158 -3.82 -2.79 -2.51
N ASP A 159 -3.98 -1.89 -1.53
CA ASP A 159 -3.69 -2.16 -0.12
C ASP A 159 -4.95 -2.63 0.66
N SER A 160 -6.08 -2.86 -0.04
CA SER A 160 -7.29 -3.49 0.50
C SER A 160 -7.80 -4.57 -0.47
N PHE A 161 -7.78 -5.83 -0.05
CA PHE A 161 -8.32 -6.92 -0.86
C PHE A 161 -9.80 -6.74 -1.18
N GLU A 162 -10.61 -6.31 -0.20
CA GLU A 162 -12.04 -6.03 -0.42
C GLU A 162 -12.26 -4.88 -1.41
N GLY A 163 -11.47 -3.81 -1.28
CA GLY A 163 -11.51 -2.69 -2.22
C GLY A 163 -11.17 -3.14 -3.65
N MET A 164 -10.08 -3.89 -3.79
CA MET A 164 -9.64 -4.43 -5.08
C MET A 164 -10.69 -5.38 -5.67
N ARG A 165 -11.27 -6.25 -4.84
CA ARG A 165 -12.34 -7.16 -5.23
C ARG A 165 -13.56 -6.40 -5.73
N LYS A 166 -14.01 -5.38 -4.98
CA LYS A 166 -15.15 -4.56 -5.37
C LYS A 166 -14.92 -3.80 -6.67
N GLU A 167 -13.76 -3.17 -6.84
CA GLU A 167 -13.40 -2.46 -8.07
C GLU A 167 -13.35 -3.43 -9.26
N TRP A 168 -12.78 -4.62 -9.07
CA TRP A 168 -12.78 -5.67 -10.08
C TRP A 168 -14.21 -6.13 -10.43
N GLU A 169 -15.05 -6.42 -9.42
CA GLU A 169 -16.44 -6.84 -9.61
C GLU A 169 -17.24 -5.77 -10.36
N GLU A 170 -17.08 -4.49 -10.01
CA GLU A 170 -17.73 -3.36 -10.67
C GLU A 170 -17.26 -3.19 -12.12
N PHE A 171 -15.96 -3.27 -12.36
CA PHE A 171 -15.38 -3.17 -13.70
C PHE A 171 -15.93 -4.26 -14.64
N TYR A 172 -16.03 -5.50 -14.16
CA TYR A 172 -16.55 -6.61 -14.96
C TYR A 172 -18.08 -6.62 -15.05
N ALA A 173 -18.81 -6.24 -13.99
CA ALA A 173 -20.27 -6.20 -13.99
C ALA A 173 -20.85 -5.06 -14.84
N PHE A 174 -20.21 -3.89 -14.85
CA PHE A 174 -20.76 -2.68 -15.49
C PHE A 174 -19.92 -2.14 -16.65
N GLY A 175 -18.60 -2.34 -16.64
CA GLY A 175 -17.67 -1.79 -17.63
C GLY A 175 -17.52 -2.64 -18.90
N ASN A 176 -18.01 -3.87 -18.90
CA ASN A 176 -17.64 -4.88 -19.90
C ASN A 176 -18.76 -5.20 -20.90
N ARG A 177 -19.27 -4.19 -21.61
CA ARG A 177 -20.21 -4.36 -22.75
C ARG A 177 -19.51 -4.86 -24.02
N GLY A 178 -18.76 -5.97 -23.93
CA GLY A 178 -18.49 -6.82 -25.10
C GLY A 178 -17.04 -7.09 -25.53
N HIS A 179 -16.02 -6.88 -24.69
CA HIS A 179 -14.61 -7.13 -25.09
C HIS A 179 -13.79 -8.03 -24.14
N SER A 180 -14.43 -8.86 -23.32
CA SER A 180 -13.72 -9.88 -22.53
C SER A 180 -13.36 -11.12 -23.35
N ARG A 181 -12.34 -11.01 -24.20
CA ARG A 181 -11.72 -12.14 -24.92
C ARG A 181 -10.46 -12.70 -24.24
N GLY A 182 -10.14 -12.27 -23.02
CA GLY A 182 -9.06 -12.83 -22.20
C GLY A 182 -9.63 -13.65 -21.06
N GLY A 183 -9.09 -14.85 -20.84
CA GLY A 183 -9.56 -15.78 -19.81
C GLY A 183 -9.65 -15.16 -18.40
N ARG A 184 -10.54 -15.77 -17.61
CA ARG A 184 -10.96 -15.60 -16.21
C ARG A 184 -9.95 -15.00 -15.20
N GLN A 185 -9.45 -13.79 -15.44
CA GLN A 185 -8.71 -13.00 -14.45
C GLN A 185 -9.66 -12.59 -13.34
N GLU A 186 -9.40 -13.05 -12.12
CA GLU A 186 -10.17 -12.77 -10.90
C GLU A 186 -9.38 -11.79 -10.01
N PRO A 187 -9.97 -11.23 -8.93
CA PRO A 187 -9.27 -10.24 -8.09
C PRO A 187 -8.06 -10.81 -7.34
N ASP A 188 -7.92 -12.14 -7.29
CA ASP A 188 -6.75 -12.86 -6.77
C ASP A 188 -5.66 -13.10 -7.83
N THR A 189 -5.88 -12.69 -9.09
CA THR A 189 -4.98 -12.96 -10.21
C THR A 189 -3.83 -11.95 -10.27
N ILE A 190 -2.60 -12.43 -10.08
CA ILE A 190 -1.39 -11.61 -10.16
C ILE A 190 -0.82 -11.65 -11.58
N VAL A 191 -0.53 -10.46 -12.16
CA VAL A 191 0.11 -10.33 -13.48
C VAL A 191 1.57 -9.92 -13.33
N LEU A 192 2.47 -10.83 -13.67
CA LEU A 192 3.91 -10.60 -13.61
C LEU A 192 4.44 -10.14 -14.98
N ARG A 193 5.12 -8.99 -15.02
CA ARG A 193 5.71 -8.43 -16.25
C ARG A 193 7.16 -8.00 -16.02
N GLY A 194 7.97 -8.06 -17.07
CA GLY A 194 9.37 -7.62 -17.03
C GLY A 194 10.32 -8.53 -16.25
N LEU A 195 9.86 -9.70 -15.82
CA LEU A 195 10.70 -10.67 -15.13
C LEU A 195 11.52 -11.52 -16.13
N PRO A 196 12.77 -11.88 -15.80
CA PRO A 196 13.54 -12.81 -16.63
C PRO A 196 12.83 -14.16 -16.76
N SER A 197 12.53 -14.60 -17.98
CA SER A 197 11.82 -15.86 -18.23
C SER A 197 12.55 -17.08 -17.64
N ARG A 198 13.89 -17.00 -17.57
CA ARG A 198 14.76 -18.03 -17.00
C ARG A 198 14.52 -18.31 -15.51
N TRP A 199 13.97 -17.36 -14.75
CA TRP A 199 13.63 -17.58 -13.34
C TRP A 199 12.49 -18.59 -13.16
N PHE A 200 11.65 -18.73 -14.18
CA PHE A 200 10.48 -19.61 -14.16
C PHE A 200 10.62 -20.80 -15.11
N ALA A 201 11.77 -20.96 -15.76
CA ALA A 201 11.99 -22.03 -16.72
C ALA A 201 12.62 -23.25 -16.06
N GLU A 202 12.34 -24.44 -16.59
CA GLU A 202 13.03 -25.66 -16.17
C GLU A 202 14.48 -25.65 -16.66
N PRO A 203 15.47 -25.76 -15.75
CA PRO A 203 16.88 -25.75 -16.14
C PRO A 203 17.17 -26.84 -17.18
N ARG A 204 17.83 -26.45 -18.28
CA ARG A 204 18.25 -27.33 -19.38
C ARG A 204 17.14 -27.95 -20.24
N VAL A 205 15.87 -27.60 -19.99
CA VAL A 205 14.71 -28.12 -20.75
C VAL A 205 14.16 -27.05 -21.71
N SER A 206 13.96 -25.83 -21.23
CA SER A 206 13.35 -24.75 -22.02
C SER A 206 13.80 -23.37 -21.53
N SER A 207 13.68 -22.35 -22.39
CA SER A 207 13.80 -20.94 -21.99
C SER A 207 12.44 -20.29 -21.69
N LYS A 208 11.34 -21.02 -21.92
CA LYS A 208 9.98 -20.58 -21.64
C LYS A 208 9.63 -20.85 -20.17
N PRO A 209 8.79 -20.01 -19.56
CA PRO A 209 8.29 -20.25 -18.22
C PRO A 209 7.55 -21.60 -18.17
N SER A 210 7.93 -22.45 -17.21
CA SER A 210 7.28 -23.72 -16.91
C SER A 210 6.16 -23.49 -15.89
N MET A 211 5.01 -24.10 -16.15
CA MET A 211 3.89 -24.10 -15.22
C MET A 211 4.25 -24.79 -13.91
N LEU A 212 5.06 -25.86 -13.97
CA LEU A 212 5.49 -26.60 -12.78
C LEU A 212 6.35 -25.71 -11.88
N VAL A 213 7.38 -25.08 -12.43
CA VAL A 213 8.27 -24.19 -11.66
C VAL A 213 7.50 -23.01 -11.09
N THR A 214 6.64 -22.39 -11.90
CA THR A 214 5.79 -21.26 -11.47
C THR A 214 4.86 -21.69 -10.33
N HIS A 215 4.19 -22.84 -10.47
CA HIS A 215 3.32 -23.38 -9.44
C HIS A 215 4.09 -23.71 -8.17
N THR A 216 5.26 -24.34 -8.26
CA THR A 216 6.11 -24.63 -7.09
C THR A 216 6.46 -23.35 -6.34
N ILE A 217 6.91 -22.32 -7.04
CA ILE A 217 7.28 -21.03 -6.44
C ILE A 217 6.08 -20.37 -5.77
N PHE A 218 4.94 -20.26 -6.46
CA PHE A 218 3.81 -19.50 -5.91
C PHE A 218 2.96 -20.30 -4.92
N SER A 219 3.04 -21.64 -4.95
CA SER A 219 2.28 -22.50 -4.03
C SER A 219 2.77 -22.38 -2.58
N THR A 220 3.94 -21.77 -2.37
CA THR A 220 4.40 -21.41 -1.03
C THR A 220 3.49 -20.38 -0.38
N PHE A 221 2.81 -19.53 -1.15
CA PHE A 221 1.96 -18.46 -0.63
C PHE A 221 0.49 -18.88 -0.44
N GLY A 222 0.11 -20.08 -0.87
CA GLY A 222 -1.26 -20.55 -0.78
C GLY A 222 -1.65 -21.49 -1.92
N SER A 223 -2.92 -21.89 -1.93
CA SER A 223 -3.46 -22.65 -3.05
C SER A 223 -3.54 -21.76 -4.30
N ILE A 224 -3.02 -22.29 -5.41
CA ILE A 224 -3.14 -21.65 -6.72
C ILE A 224 -4.29 -22.33 -7.45
N ARG A 225 -5.14 -21.53 -8.07
CA ARG A 225 -6.25 -21.97 -8.92
C ARG A 225 -5.80 -22.43 -10.30
#